data_AF-B6WQ51-F1
#
_entry.id   AF-B6WQ51-F1
#
_cell.length_a   1.000
_cell.length_b   1.000
_cell.length_c   1.000
_cell.angle_alpha   90.00
_cell.angle_beta   90.00
_cell.angle_gamma   90.00
#
_symmetry.space_group_name_H-M   'P 1'
#
loop_
_entity.id
_entity.type
_entity.pdbx_description
1 polymer ?
#
loop_
_entity_poly.entity_id
_entity_poly.type
_entity_poly.pdbx_seq_one_letter_code
_entity_poly.pdbx_strand_id
1 'polypeptide(L)'
;MERITLDDNATAHLWGKDGKELDFDKSAGESQIFATALILALANLSGLNAPMIVDTPLGRLDSLHREKMLQFWTETDRQVILLSQDEEIDRAQFEQLKPFILKSYLLTHTDMGKGIGLTVAREGYF
;
A
#
# COMPACT_ATOMS: atom_id res chain seq x y z
N MET A 1 7.08 16.99 12.35
CA MET A 1 7.40 15.65 12.85
C MET A 1 8.90 15.56 12.98
N GLU A 2 9.41 15.32 14.18
CA GLU A 2 10.86 15.29 14.45
C GLU A 2 11.34 13.89 14.83
N ARG A 3 10.51 13.11 15.53
CA ARG A 3 10.86 11.76 15.97
C ARG A 3 9.63 10.86 16.07
N ILE A 4 9.80 9.57 15.75
CA ILE A 4 8.87 8.48 16.10
C ILE A 4 9.57 7.62 17.15
N THR A 5 8.86 7.21 18.19
CA THR A 5 9.34 6.18 19.14
C THR A 5 8.35 5.02 19.21
N LEU A 6 8.87 3.82 19.45
CA LEU A 6 8.06 2.64 19.75
C LEU A 6 8.26 2.29 21.23
N ASP A 7 7.18 2.02 21.95
CA ASP A 7 7.25 1.49 23.31
C ASP A 7 7.46 -0.04 23.33
N ASP A 8 7.56 -0.64 24.52
CA ASP A 8 7.75 -2.08 24.68
C ASP A 8 6.58 -2.94 24.14
N ASN A 9 5.41 -2.32 23.91
CA ASN A 9 4.24 -2.95 23.30
C ASN A 9 4.15 -2.70 21.79
N ALA A 10 5.19 -2.12 21.18
CA ALA A 10 5.23 -1.68 19.78
C ALA A 10 4.18 -0.59 19.43
N THR A 11 3.73 0.17 20.41
CA THR A 11 2.89 1.36 20.21
C THR A 11 3.75 2.49 19.65
N ALA A 12 3.31 3.09 18.55
CA ALA A 12 4.01 4.20 17.93
C ALA A 12 3.57 5.56 18.49
N HIS A 13 4.53 6.32 19.01
CA HIS A 13 4.36 7.68 19.51
C HIS A 13 5.02 8.68 18.56
N LEU A 14 4.30 9.76 18.23
CA LEU A 14 4.76 10.79 17.29
C LEU A 14 5.10 12.06 18.05
N TRP A 15 6.32 12.56 17.86
CA TRP A 15 6.80 13.75 18.56
C TRP A 15 6.89 14.95 17.62
N GLY A 16 6.27 16.05 18.06
CA GLY A 16 6.35 17.36 17.43
C GLY A 16 7.73 17.98 17.58
N LYS A 17 7.98 19.08 16.83
CA LYS A 17 9.24 19.83 16.91
C LYS A 17 9.43 20.57 18.26
N ASP A 18 8.35 20.69 19.00
CA ASP A 18 8.28 21.27 20.34
C ASP A 18 8.51 20.22 21.43
N GLY A 19 8.80 18.96 21.06
CA GLY A 19 9.00 17.85 21.98
C GLY A 19 7.72 17.34 22.63
N LYS A 20 6.55 17.84 22.22
CA LYS A 20 5.26 17.32 22.69
C LYS A 20 4.83 16.13 21.86
N GLU A 21 4.18 15.19 22.51
CA GLU A 21 3.50 14.12 21.81
C GLU A 21 2.34 14.72 20.99
N LEU A 22 2.33 14.40 19.71
CA LEU A 22 1.24 14.78 18.83
C LEU A 22 0.11 13.80 19.09
N ASP A 23 -0.97 14.31 19.68
CA ASP A 23 -2.26 13.61 19.72
C ASP A 23 -2.84 13.62 18.31
N PHE A 24 -2.41 12.62 17.55
CA PHE A 24 -2.76 12.46 16.15
C PHE A 24 -3.99 11.56 16.15
N ASP A 25 -5.18 12.16 16.21
CA ASP A 25 -6.44 11.47 15.88
C ASP A 25 -6.40 11.17 14.37
N LYS A 26 -5.63 10.13 14.01
CA LYS A 26 -5.28 9.82 12.63
C LYS A 26 -6.53 9.38 11.91
N SER A 27 -6.78 9.98 10.75
CA SER A 27 -7.70 9.39 9.79
C SER A 27 -7.27 7.96 9.45
N ALA A 28 -8.21 7.13 9.00
CA ALA A 28 -7.90 5.76 8.57
C ALA A 28 -6.79 5.71 7.49
N GLY A 29 -6.76 6.73 6.61
CA GLY A 29 -5.74 6.85 5.56
C GLY A 29 -4.34 7.17 6.10
N GLU A 30 -4.22 8.12 7.02
CA GLU A 30 -2.91 8.46 7.63
C GLU A 30 -2.34 7.29 8.44
N SER A 31 -3.22 6.52 9.09
CA SER A 31 -2.83 5.29 9.79
C SER A 31 -2.26 4.25 8.82
N GLN A 32 -2.84 4.10 7.63
CA GLN A 32 -2.36 3.18 6.60
C GLN A 32 -1.00 3.61 6.02
N ILE A 33 -0.82 4.90 5.76
CA ILE A 33 0.47 5.45 5.28
C ILE A 33 1.56 5.24 6.34
N PHE A 34 1.25 5.54 7.60
CA PHE A 34 2.18 5.33 8.71
C PHE A 34 2.56 3.85 8.86
N ALA A 35 1.58 2.95 8.83
CA ALA A 35 1.82 1.51 8.92
C ALA A 35 2.71 1.02 7.77
N THR A 36 2.44 1.47 6.54
CA THR A 36 3.25 1.10 5.36
C THR A 36 4.69 1.59 5.50
N ALA A 37 4.89 2.84 5.90
CA ALA A 37 6.22 3.41 6.12
C ALA A 37 6.99 2.65 7.21
N LEU A 38 6.31 2.27 8.30
CA LEU A 38 6.92 1.51 9.40
C LEU A 38 7.30 0.09 8.96
N ILE A 39 6.40 -0.64 8.28
CA ILE A 39 6.66 -1.98 7.75
C ILE A 39 7.86 -1.94 6.80
N LEU A 40 7.93 -0.94 5.91
CA LEU A 40 9.07 -0.80 5.00
C LEU A 40 10.37 -0.49 5.75
N ALA A 41 10.34 0.43 6.72
CA ALA A 41 11.52 0.75 7.51
C ALA A 41 12.08 -0.51 8.21
N LEU A 42 11.20 -1.33 8.78
CA LEU A 42 11.57 -2.61 9.40
C LEU A 42 12.10 -3.62 8.37
N ALA A 43 11.48 -3.71 7.19
CA ALA A 43 11.94 -4.58 6.11
C ALA A 43 13.35 -4.18 5.62
N ASN A 44 13.63 -2.88 5.52
CA ASN A 44 14.93 -2.36 5.12
C ASN A 44 16.00 -2.59 6.19
N LEU A 45 15.68 -2.36 7.46
CA LEU A 45 16.63 -2.57 8.57
C LEU A 45 16.95 -4.05 8.80
N SER A 46 16.00 -4.95 8.57
CA SER A 46 16.19 -6.39 8.75
C SER A 46 17.04 -7.04 7.65
N GLY A 47 17.32 -6.34 6.55
CA GLY A 47 18.03 -6.89 5.39
C GLY A 47 17.25 -7.97 4.62
N LEU A 48 15.97 -8.16 4.96
CA LEU A 48 15.09 -9.11 4.28
C LEU A 48 14.72 -8.54 2.90
N ASN A 49 15.19 -9.17 1.83
CA ASN A 49 14.81 -8.85 0.44
C ASN A 49 13.53 -9.59 0.01
N ALA A 50 12.48 -9.51 0.82
CA ALA A 50 11.17 -10.05 0.48
C ALA A 50 10.35 -9.05 -0.37
N PRO A 51 9.50 -9.55 -1.28
CA PRO A 51 8.56 -8.70 -2.01
C PRO A 51 7.51 -8.11 -1.05
N MET A 52 7.04 -6.91 -1.37
CA MET A 52 5.95 -6.24 -0.66
C MET A 52 4.63 -6.57 -1.36
N ILE A 53 3.69 -7.18 -0.63
CA ILE A 53 2.33 -7.45 -1.11
C ILE A 53 1.38 -6.47 -0.44
N VAL A 54 0.64 -5.70 -1.22
CA VAL A 54 -0.31 -4.69 -0.73
C VAL A 54 -1.71 -5.05 -1.22
N ASP A 55 -2.62 -5.29 -0.28
CA ASP A 55 -4.02 -5.56 -0.55
C ASP A 55 -4.86 -4.30 -0.37
N THR A 56 -5.80 -4.05 -1.28
CA THR A 56 -6.62 -2.84 -1.33
C THR A 56 -5.78 -1.55 -1.15
N PRO A 57 -4.84 -1.30 -2.08
CA PRO A 57 -3.76 -0.35 -1.87
C PRO A 57 -4.23 1.10 -1.63
N LEU A 58 -5.41 1.49 -2.13
CA LEU A 58 -5.81 2.90 -2.24
C LEU A 58 -7.20 3.22 -1.67
N GLY A 59 -8.01 2.22 -1.32
CA GLY A 59 -9.43 2.37 -1.00
C GLY A 59 -9.78 3.30 0.17
N ARG A 60 -8.82 3.64 1.04
CA ARG A 60 -9.02 4.48 2.24
C ARG A 60 -8.27 5.83 2.20
N LEU A 61 -7.68 6.17 1.05
CA LEU A 61 -6.84 7.35 0.88
C LEU A 61 -7.54 8.42 0.04
N ASP A 62 -7.32 9.70 0.37
CA ASP A 62 -7.65 10.81 -0.53
C ASP A 62 -6.67 10.90 -1.72
N SER A 63 -6.96 11.75 -2.70
CA SER A 63 -6.19 11.86 -3.93
C SER A 63 -4.70 12.19 -3.71
N LEU A 64 -4.39 13.09 -2.77
CA LEU A 64 -3.00 13.47 -2.46
C LEU A 64 -2.23 12.29 -1.86
N HIS A 65 -2.86 11.58 -0.93
CA HIS A 65 -2.25 10.43 -0.28
C HIS A 65 -2.09 9.25 -1.24
N ARG A 66 -3.03 9.04 -2.17
CA ARG A 66 -2.91 8.03 -3.23
C ARG A 66 -1.70 8.29 -4.13
N GLU A 67 -1.52 9.54 -4.58
CA GLU A 67 -0.39 9.92 -5.44
C GLU A 67 0.96 9.63 -4.77
N LYS A 68 1.11 9.99 -3.50
CA LYS A 68 2.32 9.69 -2.73
C LYS A 68 2.60 8.19 -2.60
N MET A 69 1.56 7.38 -2.40
CA MET A 69 1.71 5.93 -2.31
C MET A 69 2.13 5.31 -3.64
N LEU A 70 1.56 5.78 -4.76
CA LEU A 70 1.97 5.35 -6.10
C LEU A 70 3.45 5.68 -6.35
N GLN A 71 3.86 6.92 -6.08
CA GLN A 71 5.25 7.35 -6.22
C GLN A 71 6.20 6.47 -5.38
N PHE A 72 5.83 6.22 -4.13
CA PHE A 72 6.59 5.37 -3.23
C PHE A 72 6.79 3.94 -3.77
N TRP A 73 5.74 3.32 -4.32
CA TRP A 73 5.85 1.99 -4.92
C TRP A 73 6.69 1.95 -6.20
N THR A 74 6.80 3.08 -6.91
CA THR A 74 7.64 3.17 -8.12
C THR A 74 9.10 3.49 -7.83
N GLU A 75 9.40 4.09 -6.67
CA GLU A 75 10.76 4.53 -6.30
C GLU A 75 11.50 3.53 -5.40
N THR A 76 10.80 2.53 -4.86
CA THR A 76 11.41 1.49 -4.02
C THR A 76 12.25 0.52 -4.85
N ASP A 77 13.33 0.01 -4.26
CA ASP A 77 14.20 -1.03 -4.85
C ASP A 77 13.65 -2.45 -4.69
N ARG A 78 12.47 -2.58 -4.05
CA ARG A 78 11.80 -3.85 -3.77
C ARG A 78 10.78 -4.20 -4.84
N GLN A 79 10.61 -5.49 -5.07
CA GLN A 79 9.46 -5.96 -5.85
C GLN A 79 8.15 -5.68 -5.09
N VAL A 80 7.22 -5.00 -5.75
CA VAL A 80 5.89 -4.69 -5.22
C VAL A 80 4.83 -5.47 -6.00
N ILE A 81 3.91 -6.09 -5.27
CA ILE A 81 2.73 -6.78 -5.81
C ILE A 81 1.50 -6.08 -5.25
N LEU A 82 0.75 -5.41 -6.14
CA LEU A 82 -0.48 -4.70 -5.79
C LEU A 82 -1.69 -5.57 -6.12
N LEU A 83 -2.57 -5.75 -5.14
CA LEU A 83 -3.87 -6.40 -5.31
C LEU A 83 -4.94 -5.32 -5.20
N SER A 84 -5.38 -4.82 -6.34
CA SER A 84 -6.33 -3.72 -6.44
C SER A 84 -7.71 -4.17 -6.91
N GLN A 85 -8.72 -3.41 -6.50
CA GLN A 85 -10.06 -3.46 -7.06
C GLN A 85 -10.23 -2.40 -8.17
N ASP A 86 -11.31 -2.51 -8.93
CA ASP A 86 -11.63 -1.66 -10.09
C ASP A 86 -11.74 -0.16 -9.75
N GLU A 87 -12.22 0.19 -8.56
CA GLU A 87 -12.35 1.58 -8.12
C GLU A 87 -11.06 2.18 -7.51
N GLU A 88 -10.02 1.37 -7.30
CA GLU A 88 -8.81 1.82 -6.62
C GLU A 88 -7.74 2.36 -7.57
N ILE A 89 -7.54 1.69 -8.71
CA ILE A 89 -6.59 2.09 -9.74
C ILE A 89 -7.36 2.21 -11.06
N ASP A 90 -7.78 3.44 -11.35
CA ASP A 90 -8.34 3.85 -12.61
C ASP A 90 -7.27 4.01 -13.70
N ARG A 91 -7.70 4.44 -14.88
CA ARG A 91 -6.83 4.60 -16.05
C ARG A 91 -5.72 5.64 -15.84
N ALA A 92 -5.96 6.71 -15.09
CA ALA A 92 -4.95 7.72 -14.82
C ALA A 92 -3.85 7.17 -13.89
N GLN A 93 -4.22 6.46 -12.82
CA GLN A 93 -3.22 5.84 -11.95
C GLN A 93 -2.49 4.68 -12.65
N PHE A 94 -3.20 3.90 -13.48
CA PHE A 94 -2.58 2.84 -14.27
C PHE A 94 -1.52 3.38 -15.22
N GLU A 95 -1.79 4.47 -15.95
CA GLU A 95 -0.79 5.06 -16.86
C GLU A 95 0.42 5.63 -16.11
N GLN A 96 0.28 6.07 -14.85
CA GLN A 96 1.42 6.46 -14.00
C GLN A 96 2.28 5.25 -13.61
N LEU A 97 1.66 4.11 -13.28
CA LEU A 97 2.36 2.90 -12.88
C LEU A 97 2.97 2.14 -14.06
N LYS A 98 2.36 2.21 -15.24
CA LYS A 98 2.71 1.44 -16.44
C LYS A 98 4.20 1.38 -16.79
N PRO A 99 5.00 2.45 -16.68
CA PRO A 99 6.45 2.38 -16.94
C PRO A 99 7.21 1.46 -15.97
N PHE A 100 6.64 1.19 -14.79
CA PHE A 100 7.21 0.41 -13.70
C PHE A 100 6.57 -0.97 -13.55
N ILE A 101 5.54 -1.29 -14.34
CA ILE A 101 4.84 -2.57 -14.28
C ILE A 101 5.62 -3.61 -15.11
N LEU A 102 6.11 -4.65 -14.43
CA LEU A 102 6.67 -5.83 -15.09
C LEU A 102 5.58 -6.76 -15.65
N LYS A 103 4.53 -6.99 -14.87
CA LYS A 103 3.39 -7.86 -15.21
C LYS A 103 2.11 -7.32 -14.57
N SER A 104 0.99 -7.44 -15.29
CA SER A 104 -0.35 -7.20 -14.78
C SER A 104 -1.25 -8.38 -15.13
N TYR A 105 -2.19 -8.68 -14.22
CA TYR A 105 -3.18 -9.73 -14.42
C TYR A 105 -4.56 -9.24 -14.00
N LEU A 106 -5.54 -9.45 -14.87
CA LEU A 106 -6.95 -9.26 -14.58
C LEU A 106 -7.54 -10.59 -14.11
N LEU A 107 -8.09 -10.59 -12.90
CA LEU A 107 -8.76 -11.76 -12.34
C LEU A 107 -10.25 -11.68 -12.62
N THR A 108 -10.78 -12.61 -13.43
CA THR A 108 -12.22 -12.70 -13.69
C THR A 108 -12.81 -13.88 -12.91
N HIS A 109 -13.78 -13.59 -12.05
CA HIS A 109 -14.53 -14.59 -11.32
C HIS A 109 -15.82 -14.97 -12.04
N THR A 110 -16.17 -16.25 -12.05
CA THR A 110 -17.44 -16.77 -12.55
C THR A 110 -18.03 -17.72 -11.50
N ASP A 111 -19.24 -17.40 -11.02
CA ASP A 111 -20.02 -18.30 -10.17
C ASP A 111 -20.61 -19.42 -11.02
N MET A 112 -20.24 -20.67 -10.72
CA MET A 112 -20.69 -21.87 -11.43
C MET A 112 -21.89 -22.52 -10.73
N GLY A 113 -22.41 -21.90 -9.67
CA GLY A 113 -23.51 -22.39 -8.85
C GLY A 113 -23.06 -23.38 -7.77
N LYS A 114 -23.95 -23.62 -6.80
CA LYS A 114 -23.73 -24.55 -5.66
C LYS A 114 -22.47 -24.24 -4.82
N GLY A 115 -22.10 -22.95 -4.73
CA GLY A 115 -20.94 -22.50 -3.96
C GLY A 115 -19.59 -22.78 -4.63
N ILE A 116 -19.58 -23.14 -5.91
CA ILE A 116 -18.37 -23.34 -6.69
C ILE A 116 -18.15 -22.11 -7.55
N GLY A 117 -17.00 -21.44 -7.35
CA GLY A 117 -16.56 -20.35 -8.20
C GLY A 117 -15.29 -20.72 -8.96
N LEU A 118 -15.16 -20.20 -10.18
CA LEU A 118 -13.94 -20.30 -10.99
C LEU A 118 -13.34 -18.91 -11.12
N THR A 119 -12.04 -18.78 -10.83
CA THR A 119 -11.29 -17.55 -11.10
C THR A 119 -10.23 -17.83 -12.15
N VAL A 120 -10.20 -17.00 -13.20
CA VAL A 120 -9.21 -17.08 -14.28
C VAL A 120 -8.38 -15.80 -14.28
N ALA A 121 -7.06 -15.95 -14.27
CA ALA A 121 -6.13 -14.84 -14.46
C ALA A 121 -5.84 -14.66 -15.96
N ARG A 122 -5.97 -13.44 -16.47
CA ARG A 122 -5.60 -13.06 -17.83
C ARG A 122 -4.53 -12.00 -17.78
N GLU A 123 -3.49 -12.13 -18.59
CA GLU A 123 -2.45 -11.10 -18.68
C GLU A 123 -3.05 -9.79 -19.25
N GLY A 124 -2.72 -8.67 -18.61
CA GLY A 124 -3.36 -7.38 -18.83
C GLY A 124 -3.99 -6.83 -17.56
N TYR A 125 -4.36 -5.55 -17.59
CA TYR A 125 -4.99 -4.87 -16.45
C TYR A 125 -6.45 -4.48 -16.73
N PHE A 126 -6.77 -4.17 -17.99
CA PHE A 126 -8.11 -3.89 -18.49
C PHE A 126 -8.54 -4.97 -19.49
#